data_AF-A0A7Y9GFK4-F1
#
_entry.id   AF-A0A7Y9GFK4-F1
#
_cell.length_a   1.000
_cell.length_b   1.000
_cell.length_c   1.000
_cell.angle_alpha   90.00
_cell.angle_beta   90.00
_cell.angle_gamma   90.00
#
_symmetry.space_group_name_H-M   'P 1'
#
loop_
_entity.id
_entity.type
_entity.pdbx_description
1 polymer ?
#
loop_
_entity_poly.entity_id
_entity_poly.type
_entity_poly.pdbx_seq_one_letter_code
_entity_poly.pdbx_strand_id
1 'polypeptide(L)'
;MIGERLRGGERVPGFGHSVYRSGDGRAALLMDLVRAAAPGHDRLAAAEAVLAEAARLRLPAPNVDFSLAALGAVAGLVPGAGEAVFAVARTAGWLAHALEEYGRRGPLRPRAVYVGPEPA
;
A
#
# COMPACT_ATOMS: atom_id res chain seq x y z
N MET A 1 3.16 3.79 20.96
CA MET A 1 3.31 2.77 19.89
C MET A 1 2.50 3.03 18.59
N ILE A 2 1.23 3.45 18.57
CA ILE A 2 0.61 4.09 17.37
C ILE A 2 0.30 5.56 17.63
N GLY A 3 -0.35 5.87 18.76
CA GLY A 3 -0.65 7.24 19.18
C GLY A 3 0.59 8.15 19.30
N GLU A 4 1.77 7.58 19.58
CA GLU A 4 3.03 8.35 19.63
C GLU A 4 3.61 8.60 18.23
N ARG A 5 3.55 7.62 17.32
CA ARG A 5 4.00 7.79 15.92
C ARG A 5 3.13 8.82 15.19
N LEU A 6 1.83 8.80 15.48
CA LEU A 6 0.87 9.80 15.03
C LEU A 6 1.20 11.21 15.56
N ARG A 7 1.56 11.32 16.85
CA ARG A 7 2.00 12.59 17.45
C ARG A 7 3.34 13.08 16.90
N GLY A 8 4.21 12.17 16.46
CA GLY A 8 5.49 12.47 15.82
C GLY A 8 5.40 12.84 14.33
N GLY A 9 4.20 12.80 13.73
CA GLY A 9 4.01 13.09 12.30
C GLY A 9 4.57 12.01 11.36
N GLU A 10 4.82 10.80 11.87
CA GLU A 10 5.32 9.70 11.05
C GLU A 10 4.25 9.19 10.09
N ARG A 11 4.69 8.65 8.94
CA ARG A 11 3.79 7.97 8.01
C ARG A 11 3.23 6.71 8.66
N VAL A 12 1.92 6.54 8.53
CA VAL A 12 1.21 5.34 8.97
C VAL A 12 1.15 4.35 7.79
N PRO A 13 1.69 3.13 7.92
CA PRO A 13 1.57 2.10 6.89
C PRO A 13 0.11 1.82 6.54
N GLY A 14 -0.17 1.57 5.25
CA GLY A 14 -1.54 1.38 4.75
C GLY A 14 -2.28 2.68 4.45
N PHE A 15 -1.69 3.85 4.70
CA PHE A 15 -2.33 5.15 4.43
C PHE A 15 -1.45 6.05 3.56
N GLY A 16 -2.11 6.74 2.63
CA GLY A 16 -1.48 7.68 1.70
C GLY A 16 -0.89 7.00 0.47
N HIS A 17 -0.72 7.81 -0.58
CA HIS A 17 -0.20 7.36 -1.87
C HIS A 17 0.51 8.53 -2.57
N SER A 18 1.59 8.25 -3.29
CA SER A 18 2.36 9.28 -4.02
C SER A 18 1.61 9.85 -5.23
N VAL A 19 0.91 8.98 -5.96
CA VAL A 19 0.10 9.32 -7.15
C VAL A 19 -1.35 9.70 -6.80
N TYR A 20 -2.06 8.85 -6.04
CA TYR A 20 -3.49 9.05 -5.75
C TYR A 20 -3.72 10.02 -4.58
N ARG A 21 -4.03 11.28 -4.91
CA ARG A 21 -4.32 12.32 -3.90
C ARG A 21 -5.74 12.26 -3.34
N SER A 22 -6.69 11.73 -4.12
CA SER A 22 -8.12 11.64 -3.77
C SER A 22 -8.54 10.28 -3.22
N GLY A 23 -7.59 9.40 -2.92
CA GLY A 23 -7.84 8.03 -2.47
C GLY A 23 -7.48 6.98 -3.52
N ASP A 24 -7.14 5.77 -3.04
CA ASP A 24 -6.76 4.64 -3.88
C ASP A 24 -8.00 3.81 -4.27
N GLY A 25 -8.39 3.86 -5.54
CA GLY A 25 -9.56 3.12 -6.04
C GLY A 25 -9.44 1.60 -5.87
N ARG A 26 -8.22 1.05 -5.81
CA ARG A 26 -7.99 -0.38 -5.56
C ARG A 26 -8.29 -0.73 -4.11
N ALA A 27 -7.94 0.18 -3.19
CA ALA A 27 -8.22 0.00 -1.77
C ALA A 27 -9.73 -0.04 -1.52
N ALA A 28 -10.46 0.89 -2.15
CA ALA A 28 -11.93 0.94 -2.09
C ALA A 28 -12.56 -0.35 -2.62
N LEU A 29 -12.19 -0.75 -3.85
CA LEU A 29 -12.71 -1.97 -4.46
C LEU A 29 -12.44 -3.22 -3.61
N LEU A 30 -11.21 -3.37 -3.10
CA LEU A 30 -10.87 -4.55 -2.29
C LEU A 30 -11.62 -4.55 -0.95
N MET A 31 -11.80 -3.40 -0.30
CA MET A 31 -12.62 -3.32 0.91
C MET A 31 -14.07 -3.68 0.64
N ASP A 32 -14.66 -3.25 -0.48
CA ASP A 32 -16.03 -3.60 -0.84
C ASP A 32 -16.20 -5.11 -1.05
N LEU A 33 -15.20 -5.76 -1.65
CA LEU A 33 -15.19 -7.22 -1.79
C LEU A 33 -15.07 -7.92 -0.43
N VAL A 34 -14.21 -7.45 0.47
CA VAL A 34 -14.07 -8.01 1.82
C VAL A 34 -15.37 -7.84 2.63
N ARG A 35 -16.03 -6.68 2.53
CA ARG A 35 -17.34 -6.42 3.15
C ARG A 35 -18.40 -7.40 2.66
N ALA A 36 -18.46 -7.61 1.35
CA ALA A 36 -19.43 -8.52 0.76
C ALA A 36 -19.15 -9.98 1.13
N ALA A 37 -17.88 -10.37 1.23
CA ALA A 37 -17.48 -11.75 1.52
C ALA A 37 -17.62 -12.15 2.98
N ALA A 38 -17.48 -11.21 3.93
CA ALA A 38 -17.46 -11.51 5.36
C ALA A 38 -18.31 -10.52 6.19
N PRO A 39 -19.61 -10.37 5.89
CA PRO A 39 -20.48 -9.47 6.64
C PRO A 39 -20.55 -9.89 8.12
N GLY A 40 -20.41 -8.91 9.02
CA GLY A 40 -20.47 -9.15 10.47
C GLY A 40 -19.23 -9.79 11.09
N HIS A 41 -18.14 -9.99 10.35
CA HIS A 41 -16.92 -10.59 10.87
C HIS A 41 -16.15 -9.62 11.80
N ASP A 42 -15.73 -10.06 12.99
CA ASP A 42 -15.07 -9.22 14.00
C ASP A 42 -13.83 -8.48 13.46
N ARG A 43 -12.99 -9.18 12.69
CA ARG A 43 -11.79 -8.57 12.07
C ARG A 43 -12.13 -7.52 11.00
N LEU A 44 -13.26 -7.66 10.32
CA LEU A 44 -13.76 -6.62 9.42
C LEU A 44 -14.23 -5.41 10.25
N ALA A 45 -14.98 -5.61 11.33
CA ALA A 45 -15.40 -4.54 12.23
C ALA A 45 -14.20 -3.78 12.82
N ALA A 46 -13.12 -4.48 13.17
CA ALA A 46 -11.87 -3.86 13.61
C ALA A 46 -11.22 -3.01 12.50
N ALA A 47 -11.19 -3.49 11.26
CA ALA A 47 -10.69 -2.71 10.14
C ALA A 47 -11.53 -1.44 9.89
N GLU A 48 -12.86 -1.53 9.96
CA GLU A 48 -13.75 -0.37 9.83
C GLU A 48 -13.54 0.64 10.97
N ALA A 49 -13.33 0.17 12.20
CA ALA A 49 -13.02 1.05 13.33
C ALA A 49 -11.69 1.80 13.13
N VAL A 50 -10.68 1.13 12.57
CA VAL A 50 -9.40 1.78 12.21
C VAL A 50 -9.62 2.83 11.11
N LEU A 51 -10.43 2.56 10.09
CA LEU A 51 -10.77 3.54 9.06
C LEU A 51 -11.50 4.76 9.63
N ALA A 52 -12.46 4.54 10.52
CA ALA A 52 -13.20 5.62 11.19
C ALA A 52 -12.27 6.50 12.04
N GLU A 53 -11.37 5.87 12.80
CA GLU A 53 -10.38 6.59 13.61
C GLU A 53 -9.35 7.34 12.75
N ALA A 54 -8.88 6.72 11.67
CA ALA A 54 -7.99 7.37 10.70
C ALA A 54 -8.64 8.62 10.08
N ALA A 55 -9.92 8.55 9.73
CA ALA A 55 -10.68 9.68 9.23
C ALA A 55 -10.83 10.78 10.30
N ARG A 56 -11.14 10.41 11.55
CA ARG A 56 -11.22 11.34 12.69
C ARG A 56 -9.90 12.09 12.91
N LEU A 57 -8.78 11.39 12.76
CA LEU A 57 -7.43 11.93 12.87
C LEU A 57 -6.94 12.63 11.60
N ARG A 58 -7.76 12.69 10.54
CA ARG A 58 -7.43 13.28 9.23
C ARG A 58 -6.16 12.69 8.62
N LEU A 59 -5.96 11.39 8.78
CA LEU A 59 -4.91 10.68 8.08
C LEU A 59 -5.17 10.71 6.57
N PRO A 60 -4.11 10.55 5.74
CA PRO A 60 -4.28 10.30 4.32
C PRO A 60 -5.22 9.11 4.09
N ALA A 61 -5.90 9.07 2.94
CA ALA A 61 -6.80 7.98 2.58
C ALA A 61 -6.09 6.60 2.62
N PRO A 62 -6.80 5.50 2.94
CA PRO A 62 -6.22 4.16 2.91
C PRO A 62 -5.74 3.81 1.49
N ASN A 63 -4.66 3.05 1.41
CA ASN A 63 -4.14 2.50 0.17
C ASN A 63 -4.40 0.98 0.11
N VAL A 64 -4.04 0.35 -1.01
CA VAL A 64 -4.28 -1.07 -1.24
C VAL A 64 -3.70 -1.99 -0.15
N ASP A 65 -2.61 -1.59 0.52
CA ASP A 65 -1.97 -2.40 1.56
C ASP A 65 -2.86 -2.52 2.80
N PHE A 66 -3.61 -1.46 3.14
CA PHE A 66 -4.62 -1.53 4.21
C PHE A 66 -5.68 -2.57 3.89
N SER A 67 -6.21 -2.55 2.67
CA SER A 67 -7.24 -3.49 2.25
C SER A 67 -6.72 -4.93 2.16
N LEU A 68 -5.46 -5.13 1.79
CA LEU A 68 -4.80 -6.45 1.83
C LEU A 68 -4.62 -6.95 3.27
N ALA A 69 -4.27 -6.06 4.21
CA ALA A 69 -4.20 -6.41 5.63
C ALA A 69 -5.58 -6.79 6.18
N ALA A 70 -6.63 -6.05 5.81
CA ALA A 70 -8.02 -6.38 6.19
C ALA A 70 -8.45 -7.74 5.61
N LEU A 71 -8.17 -8.00 4.33
CA LEU A 71 -8.41 -9.31 3.70
C LEU A 71 -7.67 -10.43 4.44
N GLY A 72 -6.37 -10.26 4.69
CA GLY A 72 -5.55 -11.26 5.35
C GLY A 72 -6.03 -11.56 6.77
N ALA A 73 -6.41 -10.51 7.51
CA ALA A 73 -7.02 -10.66 8.82
C ALA A 73 -8.34 -11.45 8.73
N VAL A 74 -9.29 -11.01 7.90
CA VAL A 74 -10.60 -11.67 7.76
C VAL A 74 -10.47 -13.13 7.33
N ALA A 75 -9.61 -13.43 6.35
CA ALA A 75 -9.40 -14.78 5.85
C ALA A 75 -8.52 -15.66 6.75
N GLY A 76 -7.98 -15.12 7.85
CA GLY A 76 -7.12 -15.87 8.78
C GLY A 76 -5.79 -16.30 8.18
N LEU A 77 -5.24 -15.49 7.27
CA LEU A 77 -3.96 -15.77 6.64
C LEU A 77 -2.80 -15.54 7.62
N VAL A 78 -1.70 -16.23 7.35
CA VAL A 78 -0.45 -16.05 8.10
C VAL A 78 0.13 -14.64 7.93
N PRO A 79 0.87 -14.11 8.92
CA PRO A 79 1.58 -12.84 8.76
C PRO A 79 2.47 -12.84 7.51
N GLY A 80 2.45 -11.75 6.73
CA GLY A 80 3.18 -11.65 5.46
C GLY A 80 2.42 -12.12 4.22
N ALA A 81 1.21 -12.69 4.38
CA ALA A 81 0.43 -13.20 3.25
C ALA A 81 -0.07 -12.08 2.32
N GLY A 82 -0.31 -10.87 2.83
CA GLY A 82 -0.72 -9.73 2.01
C GLY A 82 0.33 -9.36 0.97
N GLU A 83 1.60 -9.36 1.38
CA GLU A 83 2.76 -9.14 0.54
C GLU A 83 2.92 -10.24 -0.50
N ALA A 84 2.68 -11.51 -0.13
CA ALA A 84 2.70 -12.62 -1.07
C ALA A 84 1.60 -12.51 -2.13
N VAL A 85 0.35 -12.22 -1.73
CA VAL A 85 -0.76 -11.97 -2.65
C VAL A 85 -0.44 -10.82 -3.59
N PHE A 86 0.10 -9.72 -3.05
CA PHE A 86 0.53 -8.58 -3.84
C PHE A 86 1.61 -8.95 -4.86
N ALA A 87 2.67 -9.66 -4.44
CA ALA A 87 3.78 -10.05 -5.31
C ALA A 87 3.32 -10.97 -6.46
N VAL A 88 2.48 -11.96 -6.16
CA VAL A 88 1.89 -12.84 -7.18
C VAL A 88 1.08 -12.02 -8.19
N ALA A 89 0.18 -11.15 -7.71
CA ALA A 89 -0.62 -10.31 -8.58
C ALA A 89 0.24 -9.33 -9.43
N ARG A 90 1.32 -8.79 -8.85
CA ARG A 90 2.22 -7.84 -9.53
C ARG A 90 3.13 -8.49 -10.57
N THR A 91 3.39 -9.79 -10.48
CA THR A 91 4.21 -10.52 -11.46
C THR A 91 3.73 -10.27 -12.89
N ALA A 92 2.42 -10.26 -13.15
CA ALA A 92 1.88 -9.97 -14.49
C ALA A 92 2.30 -8.59 -15.00
N GLY A 93 2.23 -7.56 -14.15
CA GLY A 93 2.64 -6.20 -14.52
C GLY A 93 4.16 -6.05 -14.65
N TRP A 94 4.95 -6.74 -13.81
CA TRP A 94 6.40 -6.75 -13.94
C TRP A 94 6.85 -7.40 -15.25
N LEU A 95 6.26 -8.53 -15.63
CA LEU A 95 6.54 -9.18 -16.90
C LEU A 95 6.14 -8.30 -18.08
N ALA A 96 4.98 -7.65 -18.03
CA ALA A 96 4.55 -6.72 -19.08
C ALA A 96 5.55 -5.58 -19.27
N HIS A 97 5.96 -4.91 -18.18
CA HIS A 97 6.94 -3.83 -18.26
C HIS A 97 8.34 -4.30 -18.68
N ALA A 98 8.74 -5.52 -18.29
CA ALA A 98 10.00 -6.10 -18.75
C ALA A 98 10.01 -6.31 -20.27
N LEU A 99 8.90 -6.81 -20.82
CA LEU A 99 8.73 -6.98 -22.27
C LEU A 99 8.70 -5.63 -23.00
N GLU A 100 8.04 -4.61 -22.44
CA GLU A 100 8.08 -3.24 -22.96
C GLU A 100 9.50 -2.67 -23.00
N GLU A 101 10.29 -2.89 -21.93
CA GLU A 101 11.67 -2.42 -21.84
C GLU A 101 12.58 -3.14 -22.84
N TYR A 102 12.40 -4.45 -23.06
CA TYR A 102 13.15 -5.18 -24.10
C TYR A 102 12.89 -4.65 -25.52
N GLY A 103 11.75 -4.01 -25.75
CA GLY A 103 11.44 -3.33 -27.00
C GLY A 103 12.10 -1.95 -27.17
N ARG A 104 12.62 -1.34 -26.09
CA ARG A 104 13.24 -0.01 -26.15
C ARG A 104 14.67 -0.06 -26.69
N ARG A 105 15.04 0.98 -27.44
CA ARG A 105 16.42 1.19 -27.88
C ARG A 105 17.21 1.95 -26.82
N GLY A 106 17.96 1.22 -26.01
CA GLY A 106 18.96 1.77 -25.10
C GLY A 106 18.56 1.71 -23.62
N PRO A 107 19.51 1.44 -22.72
CA PRO A 107 19.23 1.24 -21.31
C PRO A 107 18.95 2.56 -20.57
N LEU A 108 18.19 2.48 -19.48
CA LEU A 108 18.08 3.54 -18.49
C LEU A 108 19.46 3.81 -17.84
N ARG A 109 20.02 5.00 -18.07
CA ARG A 109 21.30 5.44 -17.48
C ARG A 109 21.12 6.74 -16.68
N PRO A 110 20.73 6.66 -15.39
CA PRO A 110 20.66 7.83 -14.53
C PRO A 110 22.08 8.36 -14.26
N ARG A 111 22.21 9.70 -14.14
CA ARG A 111 23.46 10.36 -13.76
C ARG A 111 23.29 10.97 -12.38
N ALA A 112 24.35 10.92 -11.57
CA ALA A 112 24.40 11.56 -10.27
C ALA A 112 25.22 12.85 -10.34
N VAL A 113 24.86 13.81 -9.50
CA VAL A 113 25.66 15.01 -9.23
C VAL A 113 26.48 14.73 -7.98
N TYR A 114 27.80 14.88 -8.07
CA TYR A 114 28.68 14.76 -6.92
C TYR A 114 28.52 16.00 -6.03
N VAL A 115 28.20 15.78 -4.76
CA VAL A 115 28.04 16.83 -3.72
C VAL A 115 29.00 16.60 -2.54
N GLY A 116 30.03 15.79 -2.75
CA GLY A 116 31.07 15.54 -1.74
C GLY A 116 32.15 16.63 -1.77
N PRO A 117 33.14 16.54 -0.87
CA PRO A 117 34.24 17.49 -0.81
C PRO A 117 35.06 17.51 -2.10
N GLU A 118 35.64 18.67 -2.45
CA GLU A 118 36.56 18.77 -3.58
C GLU A 118 37.82 17.89 -3.33
N PRO A 119 38.41 17.31 -4.38
CA PRO A 119 39.68 16.60 -4.26
C PRO A 119 40.77 17.51 -3.69
N ALA A 120 41.61 16.97 -2.81
CA ALA A 120 42.75 17.67 -2.21
C ALA A 120 43.87 17.97 -3.22
#